data_AF-A0A819NGR5-F1
#
_entry.id   AF-A0A819NGR5-F1
#
_cell.length_a   1.000
_cell.length_b   1.000
_cell.length_c   1.000
_cell.angle_alpha   90.00
_cell.angle_beta   90.00
_cell.angle_gamma   90.00
#
_symmetry.space_group_name_H-M   'P 1'
#
loop_
_entity.id
_entity.type
_entity.pdbx_description
1 polymer ?
#
loop_
_entity_poly.entity_id
_entity_poly.type
_entity_poly.pdbx_seq_one_letter_code
_entity_poly.pdbx_strand_id
1 'polypeptide(L)'
;MPFQLIKIKSSDKNEHGGATSPIQNAVTAKEKQSELVASNKMLQDGSSAIQGSKPSCEPNLSIIPQSSKYPSITFGLTESIGKNIKTLFHQLMLLNPMDKDGPMSGKCELETDQMEKFLKKSFGFQNIPGRYIAQGVKAFQLDKPLRSMAPNDQIHFPSNTTRSFVMTVKEIIDWQGSYKVYAGKQINGMTNGFLQKALQGQSDNGDEAYRMKFVVRISTCPILMEFDAKVIQRNLDEDWPNRIKLVSVTGIDFAGRKHDVGDIIVYISNWKEVFEVDRNRNEPALLNERDFALKRGGPSGILYQDRLLRDLTYMARLRLRACDEEGVQVVVETGIGLGVFSGKHIGVDTIVRTASAVAIRRVLEEDGPSYKNIRAVVFALPIFDKKRSGRRTDDTFDSFVHEFQEPQYTGLIPVLIADQDMHRLTVAIARAGLIASELNPADSHGVFGEYWQNRGPAVEEKLALTTVGLLVQHHLINPHVQNTNNYYII
;
A
#
# COMPACT_ATOMS: atom_id res chain seq x y z
N MET A 1 2.01 18.45 51.47
CA MET A 1 0.92 17.54 51.91
C MET A 1 1.30 16.12 51.51
N PRO A 2 1.62 15.22 52.46
CA PRO A 2 1.97 13.84 52.14
C PRO A 2 0.75 12.93 52.28
N PHE A 3 0.54 12.01 51.35
CA PHE A 3 -0.39 10.90 51.55
C PHE A 3 0.39 9.59 51.67
N GLN A 4 0.07 8.89 52.75
CA GLN A 4 0.64 7.65 53.26
C GLN A 4 0.26 6.44 52.38
N LEU A 5 1.20 5.51 52.29
CA LEU A 5 0.97 4.10 51.98
C LEU A 5 0.44 3.34 53.21
N ILE A 6 0.07 2.07 52.99
CA ILE A 6 -0.18 0.95 53.96
C ILE A 6 -1.70 0.78 54.26
N LYS A 7 -2.37 -0.38 54.19
CA LYS A 7 -1.99 -1.80 54.19
C LYS A 7 -3.06 -2.66 53.49
N ILE A 8 -2.58 -3.80 53.00
CA ILE A 8 -3.29 -4.99 52.54
C ILE A 8 -4.10 -5.65 53.68
N LYS A 9 -5.24 -6.26 53.35
CA LYS A 9 -5.75 -7.44 54.05
C LYS A 9 -6.09 -8.54 53.05
N SER A 10 -5.40 -9.66 53.24
CA SER A 10 -5.61 -10.97 52.65
C SER A 10 -6.80 -11.69 53.29
N SER A 11 -7.44 -12.55 52.51
CA SER A 11 -8.13 -13.74 53.01
C SER A 11 -7.94 -14.88 52.00
N ASP A 12 -7.14 -15.85 52.43
CA ASP A 12 -7.19 -17.30 52.16
C ASP A 12 -8.63 -17.84 52.06
N LYS A 13 -8.98 -19.00 51.53
CA LYS A 13 -8.36 -20.17 50.87
C LYS A 13 -9.58 -20.97 50.37
N ASN A 14 -9.48 -21.68 49.24
CA ASN A 14 -9.90 -23.09 49.19
C ASN A 14 -9.46 -23.75 47.89
N GLU A 15 -9.04 -24.98 48.08
CA GLU A 15 -8.29 -25.85 47.17
C GLU A 15 -9.20 -26.80 46.36
N HIS A 16 -8.56 -27.46 45.38
CA HIS A 16 -8.95 -28.66 44.63
C HIS A 16 -9.97 -28.41 43.50
N GLY A 17 -9.82 -28.87 42.26
CA GLY A 17 -8.93 -29.83 41.62
C GLY A 17 -9.64 -30.30 40.34
N GLY A 18 -8.91 -30.84 39.36
CA GLY A 18 -9.50 -31.66 38.29
C GLY A 18 -9.34 -31.13 36.87
N ALA A 19 -8.40 -31.71 36.15
CA ALA A 19 -8.33 -31.71 34.70
C ALA A 19 -9.48 -32.52 34.09
N THR A 20 -10.04 -32.07 32.96
CA THR A 20 -10.45 -32.90 31.80
C THR A 20 -10.97 -32.00 30.67
N SER A 21 -10.61 -32.36 29.44
CA SER A 21 -11.13 -31.92 28.14
C SER A 21 -11.42 -33.20 27.36
N PRO A 22 -12.08 -33.20 26.18
CA PRO A 22 -13.26 -32.47 25.69
C PRO A 22 -14.37 -33.47 25.27
N ILE A 23 -15.53 -33.02 24.78
CA ILE A 23 -16.31 -33.62 23.67
C ILE A 23 -17.64 -32.86 23.44
N GLN A 24 -17.85 -32.52 22.16
CA GLN A 24 -19.10 -32.39 21.38
C GLN A 24 -20.32 -31.65 21.99
N ASN A 25 -20.84 -30.67 21.23
CA ASN A 25 -22.15 -30.82 20.60
C ASN A 25 -22.39 -29.76 19.52
N ALA A 26 -22.80 -30.25 18.36
CA ALA A 26 -23.38 -29.49 17.26
C ALA A 26 -24.82 -29.98 17.05
N VAL A 27 -25.61 -29.15 16.36
CA VAL A 27 -26.91 -29.42 15.73
C VAL A 27 -28.14 -29.25 16.62
N THR A 28 -28.89 -28.17 16.41
CA THR A 28 -30.24 -28.17 15.78
C THR A 28 -30.90 -26.78 15.90
N ALA A 29 -31.37 -26.24 14.78
CA ALA A 29 -32.64 -25.48 14.63
C ALA A 29 -32.67 -24.78 13.26
N LYS A 30 -33.05 -25.53 12.24
CA LYS A 30 -33.65 -25.02 10.99
C LYS A 30 -35.18 -25.20 11.13
N GLU A 31 -35.90 -24.37 10.40
CA GLU A 31 -37.35 -24.42 10.09
C GLU A 31 -38.30 -23.63 10.98
N LYS A 32 -38.75 -22.47 10.46
CA LYS A 32 -40.17 -22.19 10.23
C LYS A 32 -40.35 -21.07 9.18
N GLN A 33 -40.97 -21.47 8.06
CA GLN A 33 -41.95 -20.79 7.17
C GLN A 33 -41.70 -19.32 6.77
N SER A 34 -41.55 -18.90 5.50
CA SER A 34 -42.33 -19.12 4.25
C SER A 34 -43.80 -18.67 4.32
N GLU A 35 -44.09 -17.45 3.83
CA GLU A 35 -45.32 -17.06 3.10
C GLU A 35 -45.30 -15.56 2.74
N LEU A 36 -45.15 -15.23 1.45
CA LEU A 36 -46.04 -14.32 0.69
C LEU A 36 -45.48 -14.08 -0.71
N VAL A 37 -46.21 -14.59 -1.69
CA VAL A 37 -45.99 -14.52 -3.13
C VAL A 37 -46.94 -13.49 -3.74
N ALA A 38 -46.38 -12.68 -4.64
CA ALA A 38 -46.93 -12.05 -5.85
C ALA A 38 -48.27 -11.28 -5.85
N SER A 39 -48.22 -10.10 -6.49
CA SER A 39 -49.10 -9.56 -7.57
C SER A 39 -48.74 -8.06 -7.71
N ASN A 40 -48.49 -7.43 -8.86
CA ASN A 40 -49.23 -7.44 -10.12
C ASN A 40 -48.39 -6.91 -11.29
N LYS A 41 -48.84 -7.28 -12.50
CA LYS A 41 -48.27 -7.04 -13.83
C LYS A 41 -49.15 -6.05 -14.60
N MET A 42 -48.52 -5.24 -15.46
CA MET A 42 -49.03 -4.62 -16.70
C MET A 42 -50.18 -3.58 -16.67
N LEU A 43 -49.92 -2.45 -17.33
CA LEU A 43 -50.75 -1.93 -18.44
C LEU A 43 -49.92 -1.04 -19.37
N GLN A 44 -50.27 -1.10 -20.65
CA GLN A 44 -49.61 -0.56 -21.84
C GLN A 44 -50.35 0.67 -22.40
N ASP A 45 -49.65 1.37 -23.29
CA ASP A 45 -50.10 2.17 -24.45
C ASP A 45 -50.57 3.63 -24.30
N GLY A 46 -50.08 4.46 -25.23
CA GLY A 46 -50.65 5.78 -25.54
C GLY A 46 -49.74 6.78 -26.27
N SER A 47 -49.72 6.71 -27.60
CA SER A 47 -49.07 7.59 -28.60
C SER A 47 -49.45 9.09 -28.54
N SER A 48 -48.53 10.00 -28.91
CA SER A 48 -48.69 10.99 -30.01
C SER A 48 -47.59 12.06 -30.04
N ALA A 49 -47.41 12.65 -31.23
CA ALA A 49 -46.24 13.41 -31.67
C ALA A 49 -46.49 14.93 -31.80
N ILE A 50 -45.40 15.64 -32.14
CA ILE A 50 -45.30 16.94 -32.85
C ILE A 50 -45.36 18.23 -31.99
N GLN A 51 -44.23 18.95 -31.85
CA GLN A 51 -43.88 20.22 -32.55
C GLN A 51 -42.87 21.07 -31.75
N GLY A 52 -41.95 21.70 -32.47
CA GLY A 52 -40.69 22.23 -31.92
C GLY A 52 -40.70 23.63 -31.33
N SER A 53 -39.59 23.98 -30.68
CA SER A 53 -39.02 25.33 -30.61
C SER A 53 -37.55 25.26 -30.20
N LYS A 54 -36.77 26.21 -30.73
CA LYS A 54 -35.30 26.34 -30.71
C LYS A 54 -34.78 26.93 -29.36
N PRO A 55 -33.45 27.00 -29.14
CA PRO A 55 -32.82 26.80 -27.83
C PRO A 55 -32.82 28.06 -26.97
N SER A 56 -33.03 27.88 -25.67
CA SER A 56 -32.77 28.91 -24.67
C SER A 56 -31.63 28.48 -23.77
N CYS A 57 -30.66 29.41 -23.67
CA CYS A 57 -29.52 29.43 -22.77
C CYS A 57 -29.83 28.90 -21.36
N GLU A 58 -28.81 28.27 -20.75
CA GLU A 58 -28.75 28.05 -19.31
C GLU A 58 -29.07 29.34 -18.55
N PRO A 59 -29.50 29.23 -17.28
CA PRO A 59 -28.47 29.36 -16.26
C PRO A 59 -28.67 28.48 -15.02
N ASN A 60 -27.55 28.27 -14.32
CA ASN A 60 -27.45 27.95 -12.90
C ASN A 60 -27.78 26.52 -12.48
N LEU A 61 -26.86 25.60 -12.79
CA LEU A 61 -26.53 24.54 -11.85
C LEU A 61 -25.89 25.20 -10.61
N SER A 62 -26.70 25.44 -9.59
CA SER A 62 -26.21 25.64 -8.23
C SER A 62 -25.47 24.37 -7.81
N ILE A 63 -24.15 24.38 -7.95
CA ILE A 63 -23.28 23.38 -7.35
C ILE A 63 -23.42 23.57 -5.84
N ILE A 64 -24.30 22.78 -5.23
CA ILE A 64 -24.27 22.56 -3.79
C ILE A 64 -22.93 21.84 -3.53
N PRO A 65 -21.98 22.43 -2.78
CA PRO A 65 -20.80 21.70 -2.38
C PRO A 65 -21.30 20.60 -1.44
N GLN A 66 -21.30 19.35 -1.91
CA GLN A 66 -21.28 18.24 -0.97
C GLN A 66 -20.00 18.41 -0.17
N SER A 67 -20.11 18.90 1.06
CA SER A 67 -18.99 18.87 2.01
C SER A 67 -18.56 17.41 2.08
N SER A 68 -17.39 17.08 1.54
CA SER A 68 -16.87 15.72 1.65
C SER A 68 -16.82 15.40 3.13
N LYS A 69 -17.52 14.35 3.55
CA LYS A 69 -17.57 13.89 4.95
C LYS A 69 -16.18 13.47 5.48
N TYR A 70 -15.16 13.50 4.63
CA TYR A 70 -13.82 13.01 4.87
C TYR A 70 -12.81 14.15 4.76
N PRO A 71 -11.83 14.21 5.67
CA PRO A 71 -10.87 15.30 5.71
C PRO A 71 -9.95 15.24 4.49
N SER A 72 -9.75 16.39 3.88
CA SER A 72 -8.77 16.61 2.83
C SER A 72 -8.24 18.04 2.97
N ILE A 73 -6.91 18.20 2.96
CA ILE A 73 -6.26 19.47 3.24
C ILE A 73 -5.16 19.71 2.22
N THR A 74 -5.12 20.93 1.67
CA THR A 74 -4.12 21.35 0.69
C THR A 74 -3.12 22.31 1.32
N PHE A 75 -1.84 22.15 0.97
CA PHE A 75 -0.73 22.99 1.43
C PHE A 75 0.10 23.47 0.24
N GLY A 76 0.76 24.63 0.38
CA GLY A 76 1.60 25.21 -0.68
C GLY A 76 0.85 25.61 -1.95
N LEU A 77 -0.49 25.72 -1.93
CA LEU A 77 -1.30 26.05 -3.10
C LEU A 77 -1.36 27.57 -3.32
N THR A 78 -0.36 28.14 -3.98
CA THR A 78 -0.25 29.59 -4.26
C THR A 78 -0.97 30.02 -5.54
N GLU A 79 -1.14 31.33 -5.75
CA GLU A 79 -1.74 31.88 -6.98
C GLU A 79 -0.96 31.51 -8.26
N SER A 80 0.37 31.42 -8.17
CA SER A 80 1.27 31.11 -9.29
C SER A 80 1.20 29.65 -9.76
N ILE A 81 0.60 28.75 -8.98
CA ILE A 81 0.40 27.36 -9.39
C ILE A 81 -0.68 27.29 -10.46
N GLY A 82 -0.34 26.62 -11.56
CA GLY A 82 -1.18 26.52 -12.75
C GLY A 82 -2.60 26.04 -12.44
N LYS A 83 -3.58 26.67 -13.11
CA LYS A 83 -5.02 26.38 -12.98
C LYS A 83 -5.34 24.88 -13.01
N ASN A 84 -4.58 24.10 -13.78
CA ASN A 84 -4.76 22.66 -13.93
C ASN A 84 -4.56 21.88 -12.61
N ILE A 85 -3.58 22.22 -11.78
CA ILE A 85 -3.35 21.51 -10.49
C ILE A 85 -4.43 21.88 -9.47
N LYS A 86 -4.86 23.15 -9.44
CA LYS A 86 -5.99 23.59 -8.60
C LYS A 86 -7.28 22.86 -8.96
N THR A 87 -7.59 22.77 -10.26
CA THR A 87 -8.74 22.02 -10.76
C THR A 87 -8.62 20.53 -10.43
N LEU A 88 -7.44 19.93 -10.59
CA LEU A 88 -7.20 18.54 -10.22
C LEU A 88 -7.47 18.29 -8.73
N PHE A 89 -6.88 19.07 -7.83
CA PHE A 89 -7.07 18.90 -6.39
C PHE A 89 -8.55 19.02 -6.00
N HIS A 90 -9.26 19.98 -6.58
CA HIS A 90 -10.71 20.10 -6.37
C HIS A 90 -11.45 18.84 -6.82
N GLN A 91 -11.12 18.27 -8.00
CA GLN A 91 -11.72 17.03 -8.48
C GLN A 91 -11.41 15.83 -7.57
N LEU A 92 -10.16 15.72 -7.08
CA LEU A 92 -9.76 14.63 -6.19
C LEU A 92 -10.48 14.67 -4.85
N MET A 93 -10.73 15.87 -4.31
CA MET A 93 -11.49 16.06 -3.07
C MET A 93 -12.97 15.66 -3.19
N LEU A 94 -13.51 15.59 -4.42
CA LEU A 94 -14.89 15.18 -4.69
C LEU A 94 -15.04 13.67 -4.91
N LEU A 95 -13.95 12.90 -4.89
CA LEU A 95 -14.01 11.46 -5.04
C LEU A 95 -14.70 10.80 -3.85
N ASN A 96 -15.43 9.70 -4.13
CA ASN A 96 -16.05 8.89 -3.09
C ASN A 96 -14.99 8.38 -2.09
N PRO A 97 -15.31 8.25 -0.80
CA PRO A 97 -14.39 7.71 0.20
C PRO A 97 -14.03 6.25 -0.02
N MET A 98 -12.89 5.83 0.55
CA MET A 98 -12.56 4.42 0.68
C MET A 98 -13.57 3.71 1.60
N ASP A 99 -14.02 2.52 1.21
CA ASP A 99 -14.80 1.64 2.09
C ASP A 99 -13.86 0.92 3.07
N LYS A 100 -13.71 1.50 4.27
CA LYS A 100 -12.82 1.00 5.32
C LYS A 100 -13.32 -0.28 6.01
N ASP A 101 -14.59 -0.61 5.83
CA ASP A 101 -15.22 -1.83 6.31
C ASP A 101 -15.55 -2.81 5.16
N GLY A 102 -15.07 -2.48 3.96
CA GLY A 102 -15.32 -3.23 2.73
C GLY A 102 -14.62 -4.59 2.65
N PRO A 103 -14.72 -5.27 1.50
CA PRO A 103 -14.29 -6.66 1.33
C PRO A 103 -12.85 -6.91 1.75
N MET A 104 -11.93 -5.97 1.47
CA MET A 104 -10.51 -6.11 1.77
C MET A 104 -10.10 -5.49 3.13
N SER A 105 -11.04 -5.19 4.03
CA SER A 105 -10.78 -4.60 5.37
C SER A 105 -10.31 -5.59 6.43
N GLY A 106 -9.67 -6.70 6.05
CA GLY A 106 -9.19 -7.70 7.01
C GLY A 106 -9.11 -9.13 6.49
N LYS A 107 -9.68 -9.41 5.30
CA LYS A 107 -9.59 -10.69 4.59
C LYS A 107 -9.54 -10.43 3.09
N CYS A 108 -8.72 -11.17 2.36
CA CYS A 108 -8.62 -11.02 0.90
C CYS A 108 -8.78 -12.37 0.18
N GLU A 109 -9.48 -13.34 0.80
CA GLU A 109 -9.60 -14.71 0.28
C GLU A 109 -10.25 -14.74 -1.10
N LEU A 110 -11.34 -13.99 -1.29
CA LEU A 110 -12.07 -13.94 -2.55
C LEU A 110 -11.23 -13.31 -3.66
N GLU A 111 -10.54 -12.22 -3.35
CA GLU A 111 -9.67 -11.50 -4.29
C GLU A 111 -8.42 -12.32 -4.63
N THR A 112 -7.87 -13.05 -3.66
CA THR A 112 -6.79 -14.02 -3.89
C THR A 112 -7.25 -15.13 -4.82
N ASP A 113 -8.41 -15.75 -4.56
CA ASP A 113 -8.97 -16.80 -5.41
C ASP A 113 -9.28 -16.28 -6.82
N GLN A 114 -9.74 -15.03 -6.95
CA GLN A 114 -9.97 -14.38 -8.23
C GLN A 114 -8.67 -14.16 -9.00
N MET A 115 -7.62 -13.67 -8.34
CA MET A 115 -6.30 -13.47 -8.95
C MET A 115 -5.68 -14.81 -9.38
N GLU A 116 -5.73 -15.84 -8.54
CA GLU A 116 -5.25 -17.19 -8.92
C GLU A 116 -6.01 -17.76 -10.12
N LYS A 117 -7.35 -17.63 -10.15
CA LYS A 117 -8.17 -18.07 -11.28
C LYS A 117 -7.84 -17.28 -12.55
N PHE A 118 -7.65 -15.97 -12.44
CA PHE A 118 -7.24 -15.11 -13.54
C PHE A 118 -5.88 -15.55 -14.10
N LEU A 119 -4.87 -15.68 -13.26
CA LEU A 119 -3.53 -16.11 -13.67
C LEU A 119 -3.55 -17.52 -14.28
N LYS A 120 -4.34 -18.43 -13.72
CA LYS A 120 -4.49 -19.80 -14.24
C LYS A 120 -5.14 -19.81 -15.62
N LYS A 121 -6.23 -19.08 -15.80
CA LYS A 121 -6.97 -19.02 -17.07
C LYS A 121 -6.16 -18.34 -18.17
N SER A 122 -5.56 -17.18 -17.84
CA SER A 122 -4.88 -16.32 -18.81
C SER A 122 -3.47 -16.80 -19.14
N PHE A 123 -2.71 -17.26 -18.14
CA PHE A 123 -1.27 -17.53 -18.26
C PHE A 123 -0.86 -18.97 -17.91
N GLY A 124 -1.82 -19.85 -17.60
CA GLY A 124 -1.51 -21.23 -17.20
C GLY A 124 -0.74 -21.30 -15.89
N PHE A 125 -1.04 -20.42 -14.93
CA PHE A 125 -0.43 -20.43 -13.60
C PHE A 125 -0.62 -21.79 -12.89
N GLN A 126 0.48 -22.34 -12.39
CA GLN A 126 0.50 -23.53 -11.55
C GLN A 126 1.50 -23.39 -10.41
N ASN A 127 1.08 -23.76 -9.19
CA ASN A 127 1.98 -23.91 -8.05
C ASN A 127 2.85 -25.16 -8.22
N ILE A 128 4.14 -25.05 -7.91
CA ILE A 128 5.10 -26.15 -7.91
C ILE A 128 5.03 -26.87 -6.57
N PRO A 129 4.68 -28.18 -6.53
CA PRO A 129 4.52 -28.91 -5.28
C PRO A 129 5.77 -28.90 -4.39
N GLY A 130 5.58 -28.63 -3.10
CA GLY A 130 6.64 -28.69 -2.08
C GLY A 130 7.70 -27.58 -2.18
N ARG A 131 7.54 -26.60 -3.08
CA ARG A 131 8.47 -25.47 -3.23
C ARG A 131 7.82 -24.16 -2.82
N TYR A 132 8.60 -23.32 -2.16
CA TYR A 132 8.19 -22.02 -1.65
C TYR A 132 9.23 -20.98 -2.08
N ILE A 133 8.76 -19.78 -2.44
CA ILE A 133 9.64 -18.63 -2.72
C ILE A 133 9.95 -17.92 -1.41
N ALA A 134 8.94 -17.83 -0.53
CA ALA A 134 9.00 -17.21 0.78
C ALA A 134 8.00 -17.88 1.72
N GLN A 135 7.99 -17.49 3.00
CA GLN A 135 7.05 -18.03 3.98
C GLN A 135 5.61 -17.70 3.57
N GLY A 136 4.85 -18.72 3.18
CA GLY A 136 3.42 -18.61 2.83
C GLY A 136 3.13 -18.44 1.33
N VAL A 137 4.14 -18.16 0.50
CA VAL A 137 3.98 -18.14 -0.96
C VAL A 137 4.64 -19.36 -1.61
N LYS A 138 3.80 -20.09 -2.35
CA LYS A 138 4.23 -21.28 -3.08
C LYS A 138 5.01 -20.82 -4.31
N ALA A 139 6.06 -21.56 -4.63
CA ALA A 139 6.72 -21.37 -5.92
C ALA A 139 5.73 -21.72 -7.04
N PHE A 140 5.80 -21.01 -8.16
CA PHE A 140 4.87 -21.19 -9.26
C PHE A 140 5.57 -21.02 -10.61
N GLN A 141 4.89 -21.47 -11.66
CA GLN A 141 5.29 -21.29 -13.05
C GLN A 141 4.07 -20.89 -13.90
N LEU A 142 4.34 -20.35 -15.08
CA LEU A 142 3.34 -20.03 -16.09
C LEU A 142 3.51 -20.94 -17.30
N ASP A 143 2.53 -21.79 -17.60
CA ASP A 143 2.59 -22.68 -18.76
C ASP A 143 2.36 -21.95 -20.09
N LYS A 144 1.78 -20.75 -20.05
CA LYS A 144 1.59 -19.85 -21.19
C LYS A 144 2.36 -18.55 -20.94
N PRO A 145 3.71 -18.55 -21.08
CA PRO A 145 4.49 -17.33 -20.88
C PRO A 145 4.08 -16.27 -21.90
N LEU A 146 4.04 -14.99 -21.49
CA LEU A 146 3.60 -13.86 -22.31
C LEU A 146 4.26 -13.82 -23.69
N ARG A 147 5.56 -14.15 -23.77
CA ARG A 147 6.34 -14.18 -25.01
C ARG A 147 5.87 -15.22 -26.04
N SER A 148 5.08 -16.20 -25.62
CA SER A 148 4.51 -17.25 -26.50
C SER A 148 3.08 -16.97 -26.97
N MET A 149 2.45 -15.93 -26.43
CA MET A 149 1.07 -15.54 -26.76
C MET A 149 1.06 -14.53 -27.92
N ALA A 150 -0.05 -14.45 -28.66
CA ALA A 150 -0.13 -13.49 -29.77
C ALA A 150 -0.26 -12.06 -29.20
N PRO A 151 0.47 -11.06 -29.72
CA PRO A 151 0.48 -9.70 -29.14
C PRO A 151 -0.91 -9.05 -29.04
N ASN A 152 -1.82 -9.38 -29.95
CA ASN A 152 -3.17 -8.81 -30.01
C ASN A 152 -4.20 -9.61 -29.21
N ASP A 153 -3.82 -10.72 -28.57
CA ASP A 153 -4.72 -11.49 -27.72
C ASP A 153 -5.22 -10.60 -26.58
N GLN A 154 -6.54 -10.58 -26.39
CA GLN A 154 -7.19 -9.81 -25.34
C GLN A 154 -7.28 -10.64 -24.06
N ILE A 155 -6.84 -10.04 -22.97
CA ILE A 155 -6.88 -10.58 -21.62
C ILE A 155 -7.88 -9.75 -20.83
N HIS A 156 -8.84 -10.44 -20.21
CA HIS A 156 -9.88 -9.82 -19.42
C HIS A 156 -9.66 -10.16 -17.95
N PHE A 157 -9.44 -9.14 -17.12
CA PHE A 157 -9.50 -9.33 -15.68
C PHE A 157 -10.97 -9.52 -15.28
N PRO A 158 -11.31 -10.64 -14.59
CA PRO A 158 -12.70 -10.98 -14.30
C PRO A 158 -13.34 -9.93 -13.39
N SER A 159 -14.66 -9.79 -13.52
CA SER A 159 -15.50 -8.93 -12.70
C SER A 159 -16.78 -9.68 -12.37
N ASN A 160 -17.33 -9.44 -11.18
CA ASN A 160 -18.64 -9.95 -10.78
C ASN A 160 -19.80 -9.23 -11.52
N THR A 161 -19.47 -8.25 -12.37
CA THR A 161 -20.42 -7.50 -13.21
C THR A 161 -20.12 -7.73 -14.69
N THR A 162 -20.98 -7.24 -15.59
CA THR A 162 -20.78 -7.32 -17.05
C THR A 162 -19.58 -6.51 -17.56
N ARG A 163 -18.85 -5.81 -16.69
CA ARG A 163 -17.83 -4.83 -17.07
C ARG A 163 -16.46 -5.27 -16.52
N SER A 164 -15.47 -5.39 -17.41
CA SER A 164 -14.13 -5.92 -17.10
C SER A 164 -13.03 -4.90 -17.37
N PHE A 165 -11.83 -5.15 -16.83
CA PHE A 165 -10.61 -4.49 -17.29
C PHE A 165 -10.03 -5.31 -18.45
N VAL A 166 -9.91 -4.70 -19.63
CA VAL A 166 -9.36 -5.35 -20.83
C VAL A 166 -7.94 -4.88 -21.08
N MET A 167 -7.05 -5.78 -21.47
CA MET A 167 -5.68 -5.48 -21.89
C MET A 167 -5.26 -6.41 -23.02
N THR A 168 -4.23 -6.04 -23.78
CA THR A 168 -3.60 -6.91 -24.76
C THR A 168 -2.30 -7.50 -24.21
N VAL A 169 -1.87 -8.64 -24.76
CA VAL A 169 -0.54 -9.21 -24.46
C VAL A 169 0.57 -8.20 -24.74
N LYS A 170 0.47 -7.45 -25.85
CA LYS A 170 1.44 -6.41 -26.21
C LYS A 170 1.59 -5.36 -25.12
N GLU A 171 0.48 -4.86 -24.59
CA GLU A 171 0.50 -3.88 -23.50
C GLU A 171 1.23 -4.42 -22.27
N ILE A 172 0.97 -5.68 -21.88
CA ILE A 172 1.65 -6.29 -20.73
C ILE A 172 3.16 -6.38 -20.98
N ILE A 173 3.59 -6.76 -22.19
CA ILE A 173 5.02 -6.81 -22.56
C ILE A 173 5.65 -5.42 -22.52
N ASP A 174 4.96 -4.40 -23.03
CA ASP A 174 5.44 -3.02 -22.99
C ASP A 174 5.56 -2.52 -21.52
N TRP A 175 4.59 -2.86 -20.67
CA TRP A 175 4.64 -2.56 -19.24
C TRP A 175 5.78 -3.29 -18.54
N GLN A 176 6.03 -4.56 -18.86
CA GLN A 176 7.20 -5.31 -18.38
C GLN A 176 8.52 -4.63 -18.77
N GLY A 177 8.61 -4.13 -20.00
CA GLY A 177 9.78 -3.43 -20.53
C GLY A 177 10.07 -2.09 -19.86
N SER A 178 9.10 -1.53 -19.14
CA SER A 178 9.26 -0.26 -18.40
C SER A 178 9.91 -0.42 -17.02
N TYR A 179 10.21 -1.65 -16.58
CA TYR A 179 10.76 -1.93 -15.26
C TYR A 179 12.16 -1.34 -15.07
N LYS A 180 12.36 -0.59 -14.00
CA LYS A 180 13.64 0.01 -13.59
C LYS A 180 13.85 -0.09 -12.08
N VAL A 181 15.12 -0.07 -11.67
CA VAL A 181 15.54 -0.09 -10.27
C VAL A 181 16.46 1.09 -10.02
N TYR A 182 16.15 1.92 -9.04
CA TYR A 182 17.00 3.00 -8.56
C TYR A 182 17.49 2.66 -7.16
N ALA A 183 18.79 2.72 -6.95
CA ALA A 183 19.40 2.32 -5.68
C ALA A 183 20.37 3.37 -5.18
N GLY A 184 20.42 3.58 -3.86
CA GLY A 184 21.28 4.60 -3.28
C GLY A 184 22.76 4.24 -3.34
N LYS A 185 23.57 4.98 -4.13
CA LYS A 185 25.02 4.71 -4.28
C LYS A 185 25.83 4.87 -3.00
N GLN A 186 25.30 5.61 -2.03
CA GLN A 186 25.99 5.90 -0.77
C GLN A 186 25.83 4.75 0.23
N ILE A 187 25.02 3.75 -0.08
CA ILE A 187 24.77 2.61 0.80
C ILE A 187 25.86 1.55 0.56
N ASN A 188 26.61 1.25 1.61
CA ASN A 188 27.67 0.26 1.54
C ASN A 188 27.13 -1.12 1.11
N GLY A 189 27.79 -1.75 0.14
CA GLY A 189 27.38 -3.04 -0.43
C GLY A 189 26.29 -2.96 -1.51
N MET A 190 25.84 -1.76 -1.88
CA MET A 190 24.89 -1.59 -2.98
C MET A 190 25.57 -1.85 -4.33
N THR A 191 25.35 -3.04 -4.90
CA THR A 191 25.94 -3.49 -6.16
C THR A 191 24.90 -4.15 -7.06
N ASN A 192 25.18 -4.26 -8.36
CA ASN A 192 24.31 -4.99 -9.29
C ASN A 192 24.12 -6.46 -8.86
N GLY A 193 25.18 -7.10 -8.34
CA GLY A 193 25.10 -8.47 -7.83
C GLY A 193 24.18 -8.59 -6.61
N PHE A 194 24.28 -7.64 -5.67
CA PHE A 194 23.35 -7.56 -4.54
C PHE A 194 21.91 -7.37 -5.01
N LEU A 195 21.65 -6.39 -5.89
CA LEU A 195 20.31 -6.13 -6.40
C LEU A 195 19.73 -7.36 -7.11
N GLN A 196 20.52 -8.03 -7.95
CA GLN A 196 20.08 -9.23 -8.65
C GLN A 196 19.70 -10.35 -7.68
N LYS A 197 20.53 -10.60 -6.65
CA LYS A 197 20.24 -11.57 -5.57
C LYS A 197 18.97 -11.21 -4.81
N ALA A 198 18.88 -9.97 -4.32
CA ALA A 198 17.76 -9.51 -3.50
C ALA A 198 16.42 -9.55 -4.24
N LEU A 199 16.37 -9.10 -5.50
CA LEU A 199 15.15 -9.08 -6.32
C LEU A 199 14.60 -10.49 -6.65
N GLN A 200 15.38 -11.55 -6.40
CA GLN A 200 14.93 -12.95 -6.48
C GLN A 200 14.41 -13.50 -5.14
N GLY A 201 14.37 -12.70 -4.08
CA GLY A 201 14.04 -13.15 -2.73
C GLY A 201 15.16 -13.97 -2.09
N GLN A 202 16.40 -13.81 -2.55
CA GLN A 202 17.55 -14.57 -2.06
C GLN A 202 18.44 -13.75 -1.14
N SER A 203 18.05 -12.52 -0.77
CA SER A 203 18.80 -11.71 0.19
C SER A 203 18.73 -12.33 1.59
N ASP A 204 19.86 -12.27 2.29
CA ASP A 204 19.95 -12.68 3.68
C ASP A 204 19.24 -11.69 4.61
N ASN A 205 18.89 -12.15 5.81
CA ASN A 205 18.28 -11.30 6.84
C ASN A 205 19.27 -10.24 7.34
N GLY A 206 18.75 -9.20 7.98
CA GLY A 206 19.59 -8.19 8.61
C GLY A 206 20.18 -7.24 7.58
N ASP A 207 21.50 -7.27 7.40
CA ASP A 207 22.23 -6.29 6.58
C ASP A 207 21.76 -6.22 5.12
N GLU A 208 21.49 -7.35 4.48
CA GLU A 208 21.04 -7.37 3.08
C GLU A 208 19.58 -6.91 2.94
N ALA A 209 18.67 -7.38 3.80
CA ALA A 209 17.30 -6.87 3.87
C ALA A 209 17.24 -5.36 4.20
N TYR A 210 18.12 -4.89 5.09
CA TYR A 210 18.24 -3.46 5.43
C TYR A 210 18.68 -2.61 4.23
N ARG A 211 19.59 -3.11 3.38
CA ARG A 211 19.99 -2.38 2.16
C ARG A 211 18.82 -2.14 1.22
N MET A 212 17.82 -3.03 1.19
CA MET A 212 16.65 -2.87 0.32
C MET A 212 15.79 -1.64 0.66
N LYS A 213 15.86 -1.10 1.89
CA LYS A 213 15.19 0.16 2.26
C LYS A 213 15.60 1.33 1.36
N PHE A 214 16.77 1.24 0.73
CA PHE A 214 17.33 2.24 -0.18
C PHE A 214 17.28 1.80 -1.65
N VAL A 215 16.30 0.95 -2.00
CA VAL A 215 16.05 0.48 -3.36
C VAL A 215 14.61 0.81 -3.74
N VAL A 216 14.45 1.44 -4.89
CA VAL A 216 13.17 1.86 -5.47
C VAL A 216 12.98 1.10 -6.77
N ARG A 217 11.89 0.35 -6.89
CA ARG A 217 11.52 -0.37 -8.12
C ARG A 217 10.36 0.37 -8.76
N ILE A 218 10.42 0.64 -10.06
CA ILE A 218 9.36 1.36 -10.75
C ILE A 218 9.02 0.69 -12.08
N SER A 219 7.73 0.62 -12.39
CA SER A 219 7.24 0.16 -13.68
C SER A 219 5.90 0.82 -13.99
N THR A 220 5.57 0.98 -15.26
CA THR A 220 4.18 1.21 -15.68
C THR A 220 3.34 0.03 -15.20
N CYS A 221 2.29 0.32 -14.43
CA CYS A 221 1.51 -0.69 -13.75
C CYS A 221 0.07 -0.21 -13.57
N PRO A 222 -0.81 -0.55 -14.52
CA PRO A 222 -2.24 -0.34 -14.40
C PRO A 222 -2.85 -0.92 -13.12
N ILE A 223 -3.89 -0.25 -12.64
CA ILE A 223 -4.74 -0.69 -11.53
C ILE A 223 -5.98 -1.37 -12.10
N LEU A 224 -6.20 -2.61 -11.70
CA LEU A 224 -7.31 -3.48 -12.11
C LEU A 224 -8.54 -3.27 -11.24
N MET A 225 -8.35 -2.92 -9.97
CA MET A 225 -9.40 -2.93 -8.94
C MET A 225 -9.08 -1.93 -7.82
N GLU A 226 -10.10 -1.30 -7.24
CA GLU A 226 -9.97 -0.42 -6.06
C GLU A 226 -9.80 -1.23 -4.76
N PHE A 227 -9.42 -0.56 -3.66
CA PHE A 227 -9.24 -1.24 -2.37
C PHE A 227 -10.54 -1.74 -1.71
N ASP A 228 -11.69 -1.41 -2.29
CA ASP A 228 -13.00 -1.94 -1.92
C ASP A 228 -13.45 -3.11 -2.83
N ALA A 229 -12.52 -3.72 -3.56
CA ALA A 229 -12.71 -4.82 -4.50
C ALA A 229 -13.60 -4.50 -5.72
N LYS A 230 -13.78 -3.21 -6.05
CA LYS A 230 -14.47 -2.80 -7.28
C LYS A 230 -13.51 -2.77 -8.46
N VAL A 231 -13.77 -3.64 -9.44
CA VAL A 231 -12.98 -3.68 -10.69
C VAL A 231 -13.12 -2.35 -11.43
N ILE A 232 -11.96 -1.79 -11.82
CA ILE A 232 -11.88 -0.58 -12.61
C ILE A 232 -12.12 -0.95 -14.06
N GLN A 233 -13.13 -0.33 -14.65
CA GLN A 233 -13.50 -0.59 -16.04
C GLN A 233 -12.54 0.09 -16.98
N ARG A 234 -12.17 -0.64 -18.03
CA ARG A 234 -11.25 -0.15 -19.04
C ARG A 234 -11.54 -0.80 -20.39
N ASN A 235 -11.72 0.03 -21.41
CA ASN A 235 -11.74 -0.35 -22.82
C ASN A 235 -10.35 -0.14 -23.47
N LEU A 236 -10.08 -0.82 -24.57
CA LEU A 236 -8.76 -0.79 -25.24
C LEU A 236 -8.41 0.57 -25.88
N ASP A 237 -9.40 1.42 -26.15
CA ASP A 237 -9.21 2.78 -26.64
C ASP A 237 -8.80 3.78 -25.54
N GLU A 238 -8.85 3.37 -24.27
CA GLU A 238 -8.40 4.18 -23.16
C GLU A 238 -6.90 4.02 -22.89
N ASP A 239 -6.18 5.15 -22.84
CA ASP A 239 -4.73 5.23 -22.65
C ASP A 239 -4.29 5.49 -21.19
N TRP A 240 -5.21 5.85 -20.30
CA TRP A 240 -4.88 6.13 -18.89
C TRP A 240 -4.06 5.02 -18.19
N PRO A 241 -4.19 3.71 -18.50
CA PRO A 241 -3.37 2.67 -17.88
C PRO A 241 -1.86 2.87 -18.09
N ASN A 242 -1.46 3.47 -19.21
CA ASN A 242 -0.06 3.71 -19.55
C ASN A 242 0.57 4.87 -18.76
N ARG A 243 -0.24 5.61 -18.00
CA ARG A 243 0.17 6.80 -17.25
C ARG A 243 0.34 6.53 -15.76
N ILE A 244 0.21 5.27 -15.33
CA ILE A 244 0.33 4.88 -13.92
C ILE A 244 1.65 4.16 -13.72
N LYS A 245 2.48 4.68 -12.81
CA LYS A 245 3.73 4.07 -12.37
C LYS A 245 3.55 3.48 -10.97
N LEU A 246 3.81 2.19 -10.79
CA LEU A 246 3.87 1.61 -9.44
C LEU A 246 5.30 1.68 -8.93
N VAL A 247 5.48 2.35 -7.78
CA VAL A 247 6.76 2.60 -7.14
C VAL A 247 6.84 1.73 -5.90
N SER A 248 7.66 0.68 -5.91
CA SER A 248 7.79 -0.25 -4.80
C SER A 248 9.05 0.03 -3.98
N VAL A 249 8.87 0.33 -2.70
CA VAL A 249 9.95 0.65 -1.76
C VAL A 249 9.71 -0.07 -0.44
N THR A 250 10.74 -0.68 0.12
CA THR A 250 10.64 -1.33 1.43
C THR A 250 10.73 -0.32 2.56
N GLY A 251 9.79 -0.36 3.49
CA GLY A 251 9.79 0.52 4.67
C GLY A 251 10.65 0.00 5.80
N ILE A 252 11.15 0.90 6.64
CA ILE A 252 11.80 0.52 7.92
C ILE A 252 10.75 -0.20 8.77
N ASP A 253 11.07 -1.40 9.24
CA ASP A 253 10.12 -2.28 9.92
C ASP A 253 10.49 -2.52 11.40
N PHE A 254 9.67 -1.95 12.28
CA PHE A 254 9.74 -2.15 13.72
C PHE A 254 8.73 -3.17 14.27
N ALA A 255 8.05 -3.94 13.41
CA ALA A 255 7.17 -5.05 13.81
C ALA A 255 7.96 -6.19 14.48
N GLY A 256 9.28 -6.22 14.29
CA GLY A 256 10.18 -7.14 14.97
C GLY A 256 10.13 -8.54 14.37
N ARG A 257 10.40 -8.65 13.07
CA ARG A 257 10.45 -9.93 12.35
C ARG A 257 11.91 -10.26 12.01
N LYS A 258 12.24 -11.55 11.91
CA LYS A 258 13.59 -12.08 11.68
C LYS A 258 14.35 -11.37 10.56
N HIS A 259 13.65 -11.06 9.48
CA HIS A 259 14.19 -10.39 8.30
C HIS A 259 14.68 -8.96 8.61
N ASP A 260 14.00 -8.28 9.54
CA ASP A 260 14.17 -6.86 9.88
C ASP A 260 15.07 -6.64 11.11
N VAL A 261 15.91 -7.62 11.46
CA VAL A 261 16.86 -7.48 12.58
C VAL A 261 17.77 -6.25 12.41
N GLY A 262 18.11 -5.91 11.17
CA GLY A 262 18.85 -4.70 10.82
C GLY A 262 18.14 -3.43 11.24
N ASP A 263 16.83 -3.32 11.01
CA ASP A 263 16.03 -2.15 11.39
C ASP A 263 16.05 -1.93 12.91
N ILE A 264 15.93 -3.02 13.69
CA ILE A 264 15.98 -2.97 15.15
C ILE A 264 17.37 -2.54 15.65
N ILE A 265 18.42 -3.21 15.20
CA ILE A 265 19.79 -2.96 15.70
C ILE A 265 20.28 -1.57 15.28
N VAL A 266 19.90 -1.11 14.09
CA VAL A 266 20.36 0.19 13.56
C VAL A 266 19.66 1.37 14.23
N TYR A 267 18.37 1.25 14.54
CA TYR A 267 17.56 2.40 14.99
C TYR A 267 17.16 2.37 16.46
N ILE A 268 17.15 1.22 17.14
CA ILE A 268 16.74 1.12 18.56
C ILE A 268 17.98 1.01 19.45
N SER A 269 18.33 2.10 20.13
CA SER A 269 19.55 2.21 20.94
C SER A 269 19.60 1.25 22.14
N ASN A 270 18.45 0.98 22.76
CA ASN A 270 18.30 0.10 23.91
C ASN A 270 17.68 -1.26 23.54
N TRP A 271 17.86 -1.75 22.31
CA TRP A 271 17.15 -2.95 21.83
C TRP A 271 17.36 -4.18 22.73
N LYS A 272 18.55 -4.34 23.34
CA LYS A 272 18.86 -5.43 24.29
C LYS A 272 18.03 -5.40 25.58
N GLU A 273 17.45 -4.26 25.91
CA GLU A 273 16.56 -4.10 27.06
C GLU A 273 15.10 -4.38 26.66
N VAL A 274 14.75 -4.09 25.41
CA VAL A 274 13.41 -4.27 24.83
C VAL A 274 13.14 -5.74 24.48
N PHE A 275 14.12 -6.44 23.91
CA PHE A 275 13.98 -7.81 23.43
C PHE A 275 14.78 -8.80 24.29
N GLU A 276 14.32 -10.06 24.35
CA GLU A 276 15.16 -11.17 24.79
C GLU A 276 16.32 -11.34 23.80
N VAL A 277 17.49 -11.76 24.26
CA VAL A 277 18.72 -11.80 23.45
C VAL A 277 19.15 -13.25 23.20
N ASP A 278 19.36 -13.60 21.93
CA ASP A 278 20.07 -14.82 21.57
C ASP A 278 21.56 -14.63 21.90
N ARG A 279 22.05 -15.39 22.89
CA ARG A 279 23.42 -15.28 23.38
C ARG A 279 24.47 -15.71 22.36
N ASN A 280 24.11 -16.55 21.40
CA ASN A 280 25.05 -17.04 20.39
C ASN A 280 25.21 -16.05 19.24
N ARG A 281 24.13 -15.33 18.90
CA ARG A 281 24.10 -14.39 17.77
C ARG A 281 24.26 -12.94 18.17
N ASN A 282 24.05 -12.60 19.44
CA ASN A 282 23.99 -11.23 19.93
C ASN A 282 22.94 -10.40 19.14
N GLU A 283 21.78 -11.01 18.93
CA GLU A 283 20.62 -10.49 18.20
C GLU A 283 19.34 -10.69 19.04
N PRO A 284 18.21 -10.05 18.72
CA PRO A 284 16.92 -10.38 19.30
C PRO A 284 16.59 -11.86 19.13
N ALA A 285 16.24 -12.54 20.21
CA ALA A 285 15.83 -13.94 20.19
C ALA A 285 14.50 -14.11 19.41
N LEU A 286 14.35 -15.23 18.72
CA LEU A 286 13.16 -15.52 17.92
C LEU A 286 12.12 -16.33 18.70
N LEU A 287 10.85 -15.93 18.59
CA LEU A 287 9.67 -16.73 18.86
C LEU A 287 9.21 -17.38 17.55
N ASN A 288 9.00 -18.70 17.58
CA ASN A 288 8.48 -19.47 16.45
C ASN A 288 9.27 -19.26 15.14
N GLU A 289 10.58 -19.05 15.23
CA GLU A 289 11.49 -18.81 14.09
C GLU A 289 11.19 -17.57 13.24
N ARG A 290 10.27 -16.69 13.67
CA ARG A 290 9.81 -15.54 12.85
C ARG A 290 9.83 -14.21 13.59
N ASP A 291 9.20 -14.12 14.76
CA ASP A 291 8.98 -12.84 15.45
C ASP A 291 10.00 -12.67 16.58
N PHE A 292 10.43 -11.45 16.91
CA PHE A 292 11.32 -11.20 18.03
C PHE A 292 10.61 -11.34 19.37
N ALA A 293 11.24 -12.01 20.32
CA ALA A 293 10.77 -12.15 21.68
C ALA A 293 10.93 -10.83 22.43
N LEU A 294 9.82 -10.19 22.81
CA LEU A 294 9.85 -9.04 23.70
C LEU A 294 10.16 -9.47 25.13
N LYS A 295 10.99 -8.69 25.82
CA LYS A 295 11.29 -8.90 27.24
C LYS A 295 10.05 -8.57 28.07
N ARG A 296 9.61 -9.51 28.91
CA ARG A 296 8.42 -9.30 29.74
C ARG A 296 8.63 -8.15 30.73
N GLY A 297 7.81 -7.10 30.63
CA GLY A 297 7.96 -5.90 31.45
C GLY A 297 9.17 -5.03 31.07
N GLY A 298 9.73 -5.23 29.88
CA GLY A 298 10.81 -4.40 29.34
C GLY A 298 10.37 -2.95 29.07
N PRO A 299 11.33 -2.03 28.94
CA PRO A 299 11.06 -0.64 28.61
C PRO A 299 10.58 -0.49 27.15
N SER A 300 10.07 0.70 26.82
CA SER A 300 9.89 1.11 25.42
C SER A 300 11.23 1.25 24.70
N GLY A 301 11.20 1.14 23.38
CA GLY A 301 12.35 1.42 22.53
C GLY A 301 12.74 2.90 22.56
N ILE A 302 14.05 3.15 22.50
CA ILE A 302 14.64 4.49 22.39
C ILE A 302 15.27 4.60 21.00
N LEU A 303 14.67 5.42 20.14
CA LEU A 303 15.14 5.63 18.77
C LEU A 303 16.42 6.47 18.70
N TYR A 304 17.33 6.08 17.81
CA TYR A 304 18.33 6.98 17.24
C TYR A 304 17.67 7.91 16.24
N GLN A 305 16.99 8.95 16.74
CA GLN A 305 16.13 9.82 15.93
C GLN A 305 16.86 10.52 14.78
N ASP A 306 18.07 11.05 15.01
CA ASP A 306 18.86 11.71 13.95
C ASP A 306 19.20 10.76 12.81
N ARG A 307 19.53 9.50 13.14
CA ARG A 307 19.83 8.46 12.17
C ARG A 307 18.57 8.09 11.38
N LEU A 308 17.47 7.85 12.09
CA LEU A 308 16.17 7.53 11.48
C LEU A 308 15.75 8.63 10.50
N LEU A 309 15.77 9.89 10.94
CA LEU A 309 15.36 11.02 10.12
C LEU A 309 16.25 11.17 8.88
N ARG A 310 17.58 11.08 9.04
CA ARG A 310 18.51 11.14 7.90
C ARG A 310 18.20 10.08 6.85
N ASP A 311 17.99 8.84 7.29
CA ASP A 311 17.77 7.72 6.38
C ASP A 311 16.37 7.80 5.74
N LEU A 312 15.32 8.17 6.49
CA LEU A 312 13.99 8.46 5.94
C LEU A 312 14.01 9.58 4.90
N THR A 313 14.76 10.66 5.15
CA THR A 313 14.98 11.75 4.20
C THR A 313 15.69 11.23 2.95
N TYR A 314 16.70 10.38 3.10
CA TYR A 314 17.39 9.80 1.95
C TYR A 314 16.49 8.86 1.13
N MET A 315 15.68 8.02 1.80
CA MET A 315 14.68 7.17 1.15
C MET A 315 13.64 8.00 0.38
N ALA A 316 13.15 9.10 0.97
CA ALA A 316 12.21 10.03 0.32
C ALA A 316 12.83 10.71 -0.90
N ARG A 317 14.06 11.20 -0.77
CA ARG A 317 14.82 11.81 -1.86
C ARG A 317 15.06 10.83 -3.00
N LEU A 318 15.46 9.60 -2.70
CA LEU A 318 15.70 8.58 -3.73
C LEU A 318 14.43 8.25 -4.51
N ARG A 319 13.29 8.03 -3.84
CA ARG A 319 12.03 7.71 -4.53
C ARG A 319 11.47 8.87 -5.33
N LEU A 320 11.50 10.10 -4.81
CA LEU A 320 11.00 11.27 -5.54
C LEU A 320 11.86 11.58 -6.75
N ARG A 321 13.19 11.41 -6.66
CA ARG A 321 14.07 11.50 -7.84
C ARG A 321 13.78 10.41 -8.86
N ALA A 322 13.57 9.17 -8.44
CA ALA A 322 13.18 8.09 -9.35
C ALA A 322 11.84 8.40 -10.07
N CYS A 323 10.86 8.94 -9.35
CA CYS A 323 9.60 9.41 -9.94
C CYS A 323 9.84 10.53 -10.97
N ASP A 324 10.67 11.52 -10.63
CA ASP A 324 10.98 12.65 -11.52
C ASP A 324 11.69 12.19 -12.80
N GLU A 325 12.68 11.30 -12.70
CA GLU A 325 13.38 10.70 -13.84
C GLU A 325 12.46 9.88 -14.74
N GLU A 326 11.43 9.25 -14.16
CA GLU A 326 10.40 8.52 -14.92
C GLU A 326 9.25 9.40 -15.44
N GLY A 327 9.38 10.73 -15.34
CA GLY A 327 8.43 11.68 -15.89
C GLY A 327 7.11 11.76 -15.10
N VAL A 328 7.08 11.30 -13.85
CA VAL A 328 5.90 11.39 -13.00
C VAL A 328 5.57 12.86 -12.73
N GLN A 329 4.31 13.23 -12.93
CA GLN A 329 3.82 14.59 -12.74
C GLN A 329 3.08 14.78 -11.42
N VAL A 330 2.41 13.73 -10.93
CA VAL A 330 1.75 13.74 -9.63
C VAL A 330 2.14 12.48 -8.87
N VAL A 331 2.76 12.66 -7.72
CA VAL A 331 3.17 11.54 -6.88
C VAL A 331 2.05 11.23 -5.88
N VAL A 332 1.49 10.02 -5.91
CA VAL A 332 0.58 9.53 -4.88
C VAL A 332 1.37 8.70 -3.86
N GLU A 333 1.57 9.27 -2.68
CA GLU A 333 2.29 8.65 -1.57
C GLU A 333 1.29 8.00 -0.60
N THR A 334 1.64 6.81 -0.11
CA THR A 334 1.08 6.22 1.10
C THR A 334 2.20 6.13 2.14
N GLY A 335 1.90 6.31 3.42
CA GLY A 335 2.94 6.31 4.46
C GLY A 335 3.74 5.00 4.50
N ILE A 336 4.99 5.00 4.00
CA ILE A 336 5.87 3.82 4.03
C ILE A 336 6.22 3.45 5.47
N GLY A 337 5.93 2.21 5.88
CA GLY A 337 6.30 1.72 7.20
C GLY A 337 5.47 2.30 8.36
N LEU A 338 4.36 2.99 8.07
CA LEU A 338 3.61 3.74 9.10
C LEU A 338 2.43 2.96 9.73
N GLY A 339 2.10 1.80 9.16
CA GLY A 339 1.12 0.85 9.69
C GLY A 339 1.70 -0.02 10.81
N VAL A 340 1.63 -1.35 10.64
CA VAL A 340 2.17 -2.34 11.61
C VAL A 340 3.66 -2.12 11.89
N PHE A 341 4.40 -1.66 10.87
CA PHE A 341 5.84 -1.44 10.89
C PHE A 341 6.26 -0.23 11.74
N SER A 342 5.33 0.63 12.16
CA SER A 342 5.66 1.84 12.92
C SER A 342 6.24 1.58 14.31
N GLY A 343 6.17 0.34 14.82
CA GLY A 343 6.79 -0.02 16.10
C GLY A 343 5.91 0.27 17.31
N LYS A 344 4.59 0.19 17.12
CA LYS A 344 3.60 0.34 18.20
C LYS A 344 3.85 -0.62 19.37
N HIS A 345 4.31 -1.83 19.09
CA HIS A 345 4.59 -2.84 20.12
C HIS A 345 5.80 -2.52 20.99
N ILE A 346 6.69 -1.63 20.53
CA ILE A 346 7.84 -1.15 21.29
C ILE A 346 7.71 0.35 21.65
N GLY A 347 6.55 0.96 21.39
CA GLY A 347 6.21 2.31 21.83
C GLY A 347 6.93 3.45 21.10
N VAL A 348 7.32 3.25 19.83
CA VAL A 348 8.04 4.27 19.05
C VAL A 348 7.22 4.87 17.89
N ASP A 349 5.97 4.45 17.71
CA ASP A 349 5.21 4.68 16.49
C ASP A 349 4.88 6.14 16.20
N THR A 350 4.54 6.94 17.22
CA THR A 350 4.30 8.38 17.03
C THR A 350 5.55 9.08 16.51
N ILE A 351 6.73 8.77 17.05
CA ILE A 351 8.01 9.39 16.64
C ILE A 351 8.33 8.99 15.18
N VAL A 352 8.12 7.73 14.81
CA VAL A 352 8.35 7.24 13.44
C VAL A 352 7.43 7.94 12.42
N ARG A 353 6.14 8.08 12.73
CA ARG A 353 5.16 8.77 11.87
C ARG A 353 5.53 10.24 11.68
N THR A 354 5.85 10.95 12.76
CA THR A 354 6.30 12.35 12.71
C THR A 354 7.61 12.48 11.92
N ALA A 355 8.62 11.65 12.20
CA ALA A 355 9.90 11.70 11.48
C ALA A 355 9.72 11.47 9.97
N SER A 356 8.78 10.60 9.57
CA SER A 356 8.48 10.35 8.15
C SER A 356 7.81 11.54 7.47
N ALA A 357 6.88 12.23 8.16
CA ALA A 357 6.27 13.46 7.68
C ALA A 357 7.31 14.58 7.54
N VAL A 358 8.18 14.76 8.55
CA VAL A 358 9.30 15.73 8.50
C VAL A 358 10.24 15.40 7.34
N ALA A 359 10.59 14.14 7.15
CA ALA A 359 11.53 13.70 6.12
C ALA A 359 11.05 14.09 4.72
N ILE A 360 9.79 13.78 4.38
CA ILE A 360 9.26 14.11 3.06
C ILE A 360 9.04 15.61 2.88
N ARG A 361 8.58 16.32 3.92
CA ARG A 361 8.47 17.78 3.89
C ARG A 361 9.80 18.44 3.53
N ARG A 362 10.88 18.05 4.23
CA ARG A 362 12.24 18.56 3.95
C ARG A 362 12.66 18.31 2.51
N VAL A 363 12.42 17.11 1.99
CA VAL A 363 12.76 16.80 0.59
C VAL A 363 11.97 17.67 -0.39
N LEU A 364 10.70 17.93 -0.14
CA LEU A 364 9.89 18.80 -1.00
C LEU A 364 10.33 20.27 -0.93
N GLU A 365 10.82 20.73 0.22
CA GLU A 365 11.36 22.09 0.39
C GLU A 365 12.76 22.24 -0.23
N GLU A 366 13.65 21.29 0.04
CA GLU A 366 15.06 21.32 -0.38
C GLU A 366 15.25 20.95 -1.85
N ASP A 367 14.64 19.84 -2.30
CA ASP A 367 14.85 19.28 -3.64
C ASP A 367 13.70 19.66 -4.60
N GLY A 368 12.55 20.11 -4.09
CA GLY A 368 11.38 20.48 -4.89
C GLY A 368 11.67 21.42 -6.07
N PRO A 369 12.46 22.51 -5.89
CA PRO A 369 12.83 23.39 -7.00
C PRO A 369 13.66 22.73 -8.11
N SER A 370 14.28 21.58 -7.85
CA SER A 370 15.12 20.85 -8.81
C SER A 370 14.36 19.80 -9.62
N TYR A 371 13.16 19.39 -9.18
CA TYR A 371 12.35 18.42 -9.90
C TYR A 371 11.79 19.04 -11.20
N LYS A 372 11.95 18.32 -12.31
CA LYS A 372 11.59 18.79 -13.65
C LYS A 372 10.14 18.49 -14.01
N ASN A 373 9.64 17.36 -13.51
CA ASN A 373 8.38 16.76 -13.91
C ASN A 373 7.33 16.83 -12.80
N ILE A 374 7.73 16.64 -11.53
CA ILE A 374 6.80 16.60 -10.39
C ILE A 374 6.15 17.98 -10.20
N ARG A 375 4.81 18.01 -10.26
CA ARG A 375 3.99 19.22 -10.13
C ARG A 375 3.12 19.25 -8.88
N ALA A 376 2.90 18.10 -8.26
CA ALA A 376 2.10 17.97 -7.05
C ALA A 376 2.42 16.64 -6.35
N VAL A 377 2.19 16.61 -5.04
CA VAL A 377 2.18 15.39 -4.23
C VAL A 377 0.82 15.22 -3.58
N VAL A 378 0.30 14.00 -3.60
CA VAL A 378 -0.95 13.61 -2.96
C VAL A 378 -0.64 12.51 -1.95
N PHE A 379 -0.92 12.77 -0.67
CA PHE A 379 -0.82 11.77 0.39
C PHE A 379 -2.17 11.10 0.59
N ALA A 380 -2.26 9.82 0.22
CA ALA A 380 -3.40 8.94 0.46
C ALA A 380 -3.23 8.28 1.84
N LEU A 381 -3.80 8.91 2.88
CA LEU A 381 -3.64 8.52 4.29
C LEU A 381 -5.01 8.18 4.88
N PRO A 382 -5.55 6.97 4.62
CA PRO A 382 -6.85 6.57 5.11
C PRO A 382 -6.89 6.49 6.65
N ILE A 383 -7.91 7.12 7.24
CA ILE A 383 -8.14 7.20 8.69
C ILE A 383 -8.93 5.97 9.15
N PHE A 384 -8.26 4.94 9.66
CA PHE A 384 -8.96 3.74 10.13
C PHE A 384 -9.55 3.96 11.52
N ASP A 385 -10.77 4.51 11.57
CA ASP A 385 -11.56 4.64 12.79
C ASP A 385 -11.96 3.28 13.34
N LYS A 386 -11.22 2.73 14.31
CA LYS A 386 -11.80 1.82 15.30
C LYS A 386 -11.17 2.00 16.67
N LYS A 387 -11.89 2.66 17.59
CA LYS A 387 -12.26 2.02 18.88
C LYS A 387 -13.58 2.51 19.48
N ARG A 388 -14.39 1.52 19.88
CA ARG A 388 -15.40 1.50 20.97
C ARG A 388 -14.93 2.07 22.32
N SER A 389 -13.69 2.57 22.44
CA SER A 389 -13.05 2.98 23.71
C SER A 389 -12.68 4.46 23.78
N GLY A 390 -13.18 5.31 22.88
CA GLY A 390 -13.10 6.77 23.00
C GLY A 390 -11.71 7.41 22.96
N ARG A 391 -10.64 6.67 22.61
CA ARG A 391 -9.29 7.23 22.40
C ARG A 391 -8.93 7.15 20.92
N ARG A 392 -8.71 8.33 20.31
CA ARG A 392 -7.99 8.47 19.03
C ARG A 392 -6.63 7.79 19.16
N THR A 393 -6.34 6.85 18.28
CA THR A 393 -4.95 6.45 18.03
C THR A 393 -4.38 7.47 17.08
N ASP A 394 -3.34 8.21 17.50
CA ASP A 394 -2.64 9.23 16.71
C ASP A 394 -2.49 8.77 15.26
N ASP A 395 -3.34 9.33 14.40
CA ASP A 395 -3.53 8.90 13.03
C ASP A 395 -2.35 9.41 12.20
N THR A 396 -1.82 8.59 11.30
CA THR A 396 -0.75 9.01 10.38
C THR A 396 -1.17 10.28 9.64
N PHE A 397 -2.46 10.40 9.33
CA PHE A 397 -3.06 11.62 8.79
C PHE A 397 -2.75 12.86 9.64
N ASP A 398 -2.98 12.82 10.95
CA ASP A 398 -2.80 13.96 11.86
C ASP A 398 -1.31 14.36 11.96
N SER A 399 -0.39 13.39 12.01
CA SER A 399 1.05 13.68 12.00
C SER A 399 1.48 14.41 10.73
N PHE A 400 0.98 13.98 9.57
CA PHE A 400 1.29 14.62 8.30
C PHE A 400 0.65 16.01 8.20
N VAL A 401 -0.61 16.16 8.59
CA VAL A 401 -1.27 17.47 8.62
C VAL A 401 -0.51 18.44 9.53
N HIS A 402 -0.11 18.03 10.73
CA HIS A 402 0.62 18.88 11.65
C HIS A 402 1.94 19.39 11.06
N GLU A 403 2.72 18.51 10.44
CA GLU A 403 4.02 18.88 9.88
C GLU A 403 3.91 19.78 8.65
N PHE A 404 2.81 19.71 7.89
CA PHE A 404 2.59 20.53 6.69
C PHE A 404 1.80 21.83 6.94
N GLN A 405 1.22 22.02 8.12
CA GLN A 405 0.51 23.26 8.48
C GLN A 405 1.40 24.50 8.34
N GLU A 406 0.81 25.68 8.18
CA GLU A 406 1.54 26.96 8.17
C GLU A 406 1.87 27.37 9.62
N PRO A 407 3.10 27.86 9.90
CA PRO A 407 4.17 28.28 8.99
C PRO A 407 5.17 27.17 8.56
N GLN A 408 4.86 25.89 8.77
CA GLN A 408 5.81 24.78 8.67
C GLN A 408 6.14 24.32 7.23
N TYR A 409 5.25 24.44 6.23
CA TYR A 409 5.56 24.05 4.85
C TYR A 409 5.70 25.25 3.90
N THR A 410 6.87 25.39 3.29
CA THR A 410 7.18 26.51 2.38
C THR A 410 7.60 26.07 0.98
N GLY A 411 7.46 24.78 0.67
CA GLY A 411 7.91 24.20 -0.60
C GLY A 411 7.08 24.64 -1.81
N LEU A 412 7.71 24.63 -2.99
CA LEU A 412 7.08 25.05 -4.26
C LEU A 412 6.06 24.04 -4.80
N ILE A 413 6.15 22.79 -4.38
CA ILE A 413 5.30 21.71 -4.88
C ILE A 413 4.05 21.65 -4.01
N PRO A 414 2.85 21.87 -4.56
CA PRO A 414 1.61 21.79 -3.79
C PRO A 414 1.38 20.36 -3.29
N VAL A 415 0.81 20.27 -2.09
CA VAL A 415 0.52 19.02 -1.41
C VAL A 415 -0.98 18.91 -1.14
N LEU A 416 -1.56 17.75 -1.41
CA LEU A 416 -2.90 17.37 -0.97
C LEU A 416 -2.78 16.19 -0.01
N ILE A 417 -3.33 16.29 1.19
CA ILE A 417 -3.42 15.19 2.15
C ILE A 417 -4.89 14.78 2.22
N ALA A 418 -5.19 13.51 1.95
CA ALA A 418 -6.57 13.03 1.81
C ALA A 418 -6.79 11.68 2.49
N ASP A 419 -7.89 11.57 3.23
CA ASP A 419 -8.45 10.31 3.72
C ASP A 419 -9.20 9.57 2.60
N GLN A 420 -8.43 9.00 1.66
CA GLN A 420 -8.93 8.47 0.40
C GLN A 420 -8.18 7.21 -0.04
N ASP A 421 -8.81 6.46 -0.96
CA ASP A 421 -8.19 5.30 -1.60
C ASP A 421 -7.12 5.77 -2.60
N MET A 422 -5.87 5.29 -2.43
CA MET A 422 -4.78 5.63 -3.34
C MET A 422 -5.07 5.21 -4.78
N HIS A 423 -5.72 4.06 -5.00
CA HIS A 423 -6.04 3.60 -6.35
C HIS A 423 -6.97 4.56 -7.08
N ARG A 424 -7.98 5.03 -6.36
CA ARG A 424 -8.98 5.95 -6.89
C ARG A 424 -8.36 7.31 -7.23
N LEU A 425 -7.47 7.82 -6.36
CA LEU A 425 -6.71 9.04 -6.61
C LEU A 425 -5.82 8.88 -7.84
N THR A 426 -5.01 7.83 -7.90
CA THR A 426 -4.08 7.54 -8.99
C THR A 426 -4.79 7.42 -10.34
N VAL A 427 -5.90 6.68 -10.40
CA VAL A 427 -6.68 6.50 -11.63
C VAL A 427 -7.35 7.80 -12.07
N ALA A 428 -7.88 8.59 -11.13
CA ALA A 428 -8.46 9.89 -11.44
C ALA A 428 -7.42 10.85 -12.06
N ILE A 429 -6.20 10.89 -11.50
CA ILE A 429 -5.09 11.68 -12.04
C ILE A 429 -4.70 11.20 -13.45
N ALA A 430 -4.57 9.89 -13.65
CA ALA A 430 -4.22 9.30 -14.94
C ALA A 430 -5.26 9.62 -16.04
N ARG A 431 -6.55 9.50 -15.69
CA ARG A 431 -7.69 9.87 -16.54
C ARG A 431 -7.72 11.37 -16.85
N ALA A 432 -7.24 12.22 -15.93
CA ALA A 432 -7.14 13.65 -16.12
C ALA A 432 -6.00 14.09 -17.08
N GLY A 433 -5.20 13.16 -17.60
CA GLY A 433 -4.15 13.51 -18.56
C GLY A 433 -2.72 13.31 -18.07
N LEU A 434 -2.52 13.04 -16.78
CA LEU A 434 -1.24 13.19 -16.12
C LEU A 434 -0.59 11.85 -15.82
N ILE A 435 0.74 11.82 -15.81
CA ILE A 435 1.49 10.65 -15.33
C ILE A 435 1.47 10.66 -13.80
N ALA A 436 0.86 9.63 -13.21
CA ALA A 436 0.73 9.45 -11.78
C ALA A 436 1.65 8.32 -11.31
N SER A 437 2.26 8.47 -10.13
CA SER A 437 2.83 7.33 -9.42
C SER A 437 1.94 6.88 -8.28
N GLU A 438 2.00 5.60 -7.95
CA GLU A 438 1.40 5.02 -6.77
C GLU A 438 2.47 4.29 -5.97
N LEU A 439 2.53 4.58 -4.66
CA LEU A 439 3.51 4.00 -3.78
C LEU A 439 3.06 2.67 -3.20
N ASN A 440 3.83 1.63 -3.49
CA ASN A 440 3.72 0.31 -2.89
C ASN A 440 4.75 0.13 -1.76
N PRO A 441 4.32 0.03 -0.49
CA PRO A 441 5.20 -0.40 0.59
C PRO A 441 5.49 -1.90 0.43
N ALA A 442 6.70 -2.24 -0.01
CA ALA A 442 7.13 -3.62 -0.24
C ALA A 442 7.72 -4.29 1.01
N ASP A 443 7.69 -5.62 1.08
CA ASP A 443 8.40 -6.39 2.10
C ASP A 443 9.91 -6.37 1.93
N SER A 444 10.61 -6.60 3.04
CA SER A 444 12.03 -6.34 3.27
C SER A 444 13.01 -7.05 2.34
N HIS A 445 12.58 -8.09 1.62
CA HIS A 445 13.43 -8.75 0.61
C HIS A 445 13.33 -8.13 -0.77
N GLY A 446 12.41 -7.18 -0.99
CA GLY A 446 12.27 -6.48 -2.25
C GLY A 446 11.82 -7.40 -3.40
N VAL A 447 11.15 -8.50 -3.09
CA VAL A 447 10.27 -9.22 -4.02
C VAL A 447 8.95 -8.45 -4.10
N PHE A 448 8.28 -8.48 -5.25
CA PHE A 448 6.96 -7.85 -5.37
C PHE A 448 5.90 -8.91 -5.11
N GLY A 449 5.00 -8.65 -4.16
CA GLY A 449 3.91 -9.56 -3.84
C GLY A 449 4.44 -10.81 -3.17
N GLU A 450 5.42 -10.70 -2.27
CA GLU A 450 6.03 -11.87 -1.62
C GLU A 450 5.02 -12.74 -0.85
N TYR A 451 3.86 -12.16 -0.49
CA TYR A 451 2.81 -12.79 0.30
C TYR A 451 1.44 -12.81 -0.38
N TRP A 452 1.34 -12.59 -1.69
CA TRP A 452 0.04 -12.43 -2.37
C TRP A 452 -0.89 -13.64 -2.23
N GLN A 453 -0.36 -14.85 -1.95
CA GLN A 453 -1.15 -16.07 -1.68
C GLN A 453 -1.50 -16.30 -0.20
N ASN A 454 -1.06 -15.42 0.71
CA ASN A 454 -1.30 -15.56 2.15
C ASN A 454 -2.74 -15.26 2.57
N ARG A 455 -3.60 -14.83 1.64
CA ARG A 455 -5.00 -14.43 1.87
C ARG A 455 -5.16 -13.35 2.96
N GLY A 456 -4.06 -12.71 3.34
CA GLY A 456 -3.95 -11.72 4.38
C GLY A 456 -4.31 -10.32 3.90
N PRO A 457 -4.61 -9.39 4.82
CA PRO A 457 -5.09 -8.06 4.47
C PRO A 457 -3.98 -7.00 4.39
N ALA A 458 -2.71 -7.40 4.40
CA ALA A 458 -1.63 -6.42 4.35
C ALA A 458 -1.59 -5.71 2.97
N VAL A 459 -1.04 -4.51 2.98
CA VAL A 459 -1.17 -3.55 1.87
C VAL A 459 -0.46 -4.06 0.61
N GLU A 460 0.68 -4.73 0.79
CA GLU A 460 1.43 -5.31 -0.34
C GLU A 460 0.62 -6.41 -1.03
N GLU A 461 -0.01 -7.31 -0.26
CA GLU A 461 -0.86 -8.36 -0.81
C GLU A 461 -2.02 -7.75 -1.59
N LYS A 462 -2.67 -6.73 -1.04
CA LYS A 462 -3.73 -6.01 -1.76
C LYS A 462 -3.23 -5.46 -3.09
N LEU A 463 -2.07 -4.81 -3.12
CA LEU A 463 -1.49 -4.27 -4.33
C LEU A 463 -1.16 -5.35 -5.37
N ALA A 464 -0.72 -6.53 -4.93
CA ALA A 464 -0.52 -7.67 -5.82
C ALA A 464 -1.85 -8.22 -6.40
N LEU A 465 -2.97 -8.04 -5.68
CA LEU A 465 -4.31 -8.48 -6.10
C LEU A 465 -5.07 -7.45 -6.92
N THR A 466 -4.76 -6.16 -6.78
CA THR A 466 -5.52 -5.05 -7.37
C THR A 466 -4.84 -4.41 -8.56
N THR A 467 -3.57 -4.74 -8.83
CA THR A 467 -2.79 -4.18 -9.93
C THR A 467 -2.22 -5.28 -10.82
N VAL A 468 -1.63 -4.89 -11.95
CA VAL A 468 -0.82 -5.83 -12.75
C VAL A 468 0.59 -6.04 -12.18
N GLY A 469 0.86 -5.61 -10.94
CA GLY A 469 2.19 -5.61 -10.33
C GLY A 469 2.89 -6.96 -10.35
N LEU A 470 2.17 -8.07 -10.16
CA LEU A 470 2.72 -9.42 -10.30
C LEU A 470 3.29 -9.66 -11.71
N LEU A 471 2.61 -9.18 -12.76
CA LEU A 471 3.06 -9.34 -14.13
C LEU A 471 4.27 -8.46 -14.47
N VAL A 472 4.38 -7.28 -13.86
CA VAL A 472 5.35 -6.25 -14.26
C VAL A 472 6.54 -6.09 -13.30
N GLN A 473 6.49 -6.59 -12.06
CA GLN A 473 7.59 -6.50 -11.09
C GLN A 473 8.04 -7.84 -10.48
N HIS A 474 7.28 -8.93 -10.63
CA HIS A 474 7.68 -10.22 -10.05
C HIS A 474 8.76 -10.91 -10.91
N HIS A 475 9.88 -11.31 -10.30
CA HIS A 475 11.05 -11.85 -11.02
C HIS A 475 10.78 -13.15 -11.79
N LEU A 476 9.85 -14.00 -11.31
CA LEU A 476 9.42 -15.22 -12.02
C LEU A 476 8.59 -14.96 -13.28
N ILE A 477 8.03 -13.74 -13.45
CA ILE A 477 7.14 -13.41 -14.58
C ILE A 477 7.79 -12.39 -15.50
N ASN A 478 8.39 -11.34 -14.95
CA ASN A 478 9.03 -10.28 -15.73
C ASN A 478 10.56 -10.53 -15.87
N PRO A 479 11.05 -10.86 -17.07
CA PRO A 479 12.48 -11.07 -17.31
C PRO A 479 13.32 -9.80 -17.16
N HIS A 480 12.71 -8.61 -17.25
CA HIS A 480 13.40 -7.33 -17.07
C HIS A 480 13.82 -7.06 -15.62
N VAL A 481 13.27 -7.79 -14.65
CA VAL A 481 13.65 -7.68 -13.23
C VAL A 481 15.09 -8.11 -13.01
N GLN A 482 15.55 -9.09 -13.79
CA GLN A 482 16.90 -9.67 -13.69
C GLN A 482 17.90 -9.05 -14.66
N ASN A 483 17.48 -8.06 -15.45
CA ASN A 483 18.35 -7.37 -16.39
C ASN A 483 19.07 -6.22 -15.68
N THR A 484 20.38 -6.38 -15.45
CA THR A 484 21.20 -5.39 -14.75
C THR A 484 21.30 -4.05 -15.46
N ASN A 485 20.98 -3.97 -16.77
CA ASN A 485 20.92 -2.69 -17.49
C ASN A 485 19.79 -1.77 -17.00
N ASN A 486 18.83 -2.32 -16.27
CA ASN A 486 17.74 -1.59 -15.65
C ASN A 486 18.09 -1.08 -14.24
N TYR A 487 19.31 -1.33 -13.75
CA TYR A 487 19.75 -0.96 -12.41
C TYR A 487 20.55 0.33 -12.44
N TYR A 488 20.03 1.36 -11.79
CA TYR A 488 20.61 2.69 -11.69
C TYR A 488 21.05 2.95 -10.26
N ILE A 489 22.34 2.82 -9.99
CA ILE A 489 22.92 3.10 -8.67
C ILE A 489 23.33 4.59 -8.65
N ILE A 490 22.57 5.44 -7.95
CA ILE A 490 22.60 6.91 -8.07
C ILE A 490 22.89 7.68 -6.78
#